data_AF-A0A6M3LE34-F1
#
_entry.id   AF-A0A6M3LE34-F1
#
_cell.length_a   1.000
_cell.length_b   1.000
_cell.length_c   1.000
_cell.angle_alpha   90.00
_cell.angle_beta   90.00
_cell.angle_gamma   90.00
#
_symmetry.space_group_name_H-M   'P 1'
#
loop_
_entity.id
_entity.type
_entity.pdbx_description
1 polymer ?
#
loop_
_entity_poly.entity_id
_entity_poly.type
_entity_poly.pdbx_seq_one_letter_code
_entity_poly.pdbx_strand_id
1 'polypeptide(L)' 'MKSECPICRTELESLLKIGDKSPYHYRCPKCERGFYVHDLKGVAGMRLSGKTDEYIRNIILKEEENVGKPE' A
#
# COMPACT_ATOMS: atom_id res chain seq x y z
N MET A 1 6.90 9.07 -11.72
CA MET A 1 7.23 8.54 -10.37
C MET A 1 6.72 7.12 -10.29
N LYS A 2 7.60 6.15 -10.07
CA LYS A 2 7.23 4.75 -9.80
C LYS A 2 6.79 4.66 -8.34
N SER A 3 5.67 3.99 -8.06
CA SER A 3 5.20 3.80 -6.68
C SER A 3 5.86 2.57 -6.10
N GLU A 4 6.37 2.64 -4.87
CA GLU A 4 7.07 1.54 -4.20
C GLU A 4 6.21 0.96 -3.07
N CYS A 5 6.33 -0.36 -2.87
CA CYS A 5 5.65 -1.05 -1.81
C CYS A 5 6.18 -0.56 -0.45
N PRO A 6 5.32 -0.06 0.46
CA PRO A 6 5.78 0.38 1.77
C PRO A 6 6.36 -0.77 2.61
N ILE A 7 5.99 -2.01 2.30
CA ILE A 7 6.36 -3.23 3.04
C ILE A 7 7.71 -3.78 2.61
N CYS A 8 7.89 -4.03 1.31
CA CYS A 8 9.12 -4.68 0.82
C CYS A 8 9.98 -3.77 -0.07
N ARG A 9 9.55 -2.51 -0.27
CA ARG A 9 10.18 -1.52 -1.17
C ARG A 9 10.31 -1.99 -2.63
N THR A 10 9.65 -3.09 -3.00
CA THR A 10 9.55 -3.51 -4.39
C THR A 10 8.63 -2.55 -5.15
N GLU A 11 8.96 -2.29 -6.41
CA GLU A 11 8.12 -1.49 -7.31
C GLU A 11 6.70 -2.07 -7.39
N LEU A 12 5.70 -1.21 -7.30
CA LEU A 12 4.30 -1.58 -7.42
C LEU A 12 3.88 -1.60 -8.89
N GLU A 13 3.15 -2.65 -9.26
CA GLU A 13 2.48 -2.76 -10.54
C GLU A 13 1.19 -1.95 -10.51
N SER A 14 0.99 -1.09 -11.52
CA SER A 14 -0.21 -0.29 -11.65
C SER A 14 -1.34 -1.11 -12.26
N LEU A 15 -2.42 -1.33 -11.49
CA LEU A 15 -3.62 -2.05 -11.94
C LEU A 15 -4.62 -1.13 -12.68
N LEU A 16 -4.46 0.19 -12.52
CA LEU A 16 -5.28 1.23 -13.17
C LEU A 16 -5.37 1.12 -14.70
N LYS A 17 -4.42 0.45 -15.35
CA LYS A 17 -4.38 0.35 -16.81
C LYS A 17 -5.19 -0.79 -17.42
N ILE A 18 -5.71 -1.72 -16.61
CA ILE A 18 -6.13 -3.03 -17.15
C ILE A 18 -7.67 -3.19 -17.20
N GLY A 19 -8.46 -2.22 -16.71
CA GLY A 19 -9.92 -2.41 -16.60
C GLY A 19 -10.29 -3.55 -15.64
N ASP A 20 -9.33 -3.93 -14.80
CA ASP A 20 -9.44 -5.00 -13.82
C ASP A 20 -10.40 -4.54 -12.72
N LYS A 21 -11.38 -5.37 -12.36
CA LYS A 21 -12.31 -5.12 -11.23
C LYS A 21 -11.60 -5.22 -9.86
N SER A 22 -10.29 -5.03 -9.83
CA SER A 22 -9.54 -4.96 -8.60
C SER A 22 -9.91 -3.65 -7.89
N PRO A 23 -10.31 -3.70 -6.61
CA PRO A 23 -10.60 -2.47 -5.87
C PRO A 23 -9.32 -1.62 -5.67
N TYR A 24 -8.15 -2.24 -5.78
CA TYR A 24 -6.85 -1.60 -5.59
C TYR A 24 -6.29 -0.99 -6.89
N HIS A 25 -5.54 0.10 -6.74
CA HIS A 25 -4.93 0.81 -7.88
C HIS A 25 -3.53 0.30 -8.21
N TYR A 26 -2.86 -0.26 -7.20
CA TYR A 26 -1.51 -0.81 -7.28
C TYR A 26 -1.46 -2.19 -6.65
N ARG A 27 -0.61 -3.08 -7.17
CA ARG A 27 -0.32 -4.38 -6.56
C ARG A 27 1.18 -4.54 -6.39
N CYS A 28 1.60 -5.09 -5.25
CA CYS A 28 2.98 -5.49 -5.07
C CYS A 28 3.15 -6.93 -5.60
N PRO A 29 4.03 -7.18 -6.58
CA PRO A 29 4.27 -8.54 -7.09
C PRO A 29 4.93 -9.45 -6.05
N LYS A 30 5.65 -8.86 -5.08
CA LYS A 30 6.40 -9.62 -4.07
C LYS A 30 5.58 -9.96 -2.82
N CYS A 31 4.70 -9.04 -2.41
CA CYS A 31 3.83 -9.23 -1.26
C CYS A 31 2.42 -9.66 -1.65
N GLU A 32 2.12 -9.67 -2.95
CA GLU A 32 0.81 -9.88 -3.57
C GLU A 32 -0.32 -8.95 -3.09
N ARG A 33 0.02 -7.97 -2.25
CA ARG A 33 -0.88 -6.98 -1.65
C ARG A 33 -1.32 -5.89 -2.61
N GLY A 34 -2.58 -5.49 -2.47
CA GLY A 34 -3.16 -4.34 -3.15
C GLY A 34 -3.01 -3.06 -2.33
N PHE A 35 -2.83 -1.93 -3.02
CA PHE A 35 -2.77 -0.60 -2.40
C PHE A 35 -3.66 0.37 -3.18
N TYR A 36 -4.37 1.23 -2.45
CA TYR A 36 -5.02 2.39 -3.02
C TYR A 36 -4.00 3.52 -3.21
N VAL A 37 -4.30 4.44 -4.12
CA VAL A 37 -3.53 5.69 -4.26
C VAL A 37 -3.51 6.45 -2.93
N HIS A 38 -4.59 6.39 -2.15
CA HIS A 38 -4.70 7.06 -0.86
C HIS A 38 -3.70 6.51 0.17
N ASP A 39 -3.54 5.18 0.26
CA ASP A 39 -2.58 4.55 1.17
C ASP A 39 -1.16 5.02 0.87
N LEU A 40 -0.79 5.07 -0.41
CA LEU A 40 0.53 5.52 -0.84
C LEU A 40 0.78 7.00 -0.57
N LYS A 41 -0.25 7.84 -0.71
CA LYS A 41 -0.18 9.26 -0.31
C LYS A 41 -0.05 9.41 1.20
N GLY A 42 -0.77 8.60 1.97
CA GLY A 42 -0.67 8.54 3.43
C GLY A 42 0.75 8.16 3.87
N VAL A 43 1.33 7.13 3.25
CA VAL A 43 2.73 6.70 3.48
C VAL A 43 3.71 7.84 3.19
N ALA A 44 3.56 8.54 2.07
CA ALA A 44 4.40 9.68 1.75
C ALA A 44 4.29 10.78 2.81
N GLY A 45 3.06 11.08 3.27
CA GLY A 45 2.83 12.01 4.37
C GLY A 45 3.48 11.57 5.68
N MET A 46 3.38 10.29 6.05
CA MET A 46 4.02 9.74 7.25
C MET A 46 5.56 9.83 7.17
N ARG A 47 6.14 9.54 6.01
CA ARG A 47 7.60 9.71 5.77
C ARG A 47 8.02 11.16 5.94
N LEU A 48 7.28 12.10 5.36
CA LEU A 48 7.54 13.54 5.52
C LEU A 48 7.42 14.01 6.97
N SER A 49 6.52 13.40 7.74
CA SER A 49 6.38 13.63 9.18
C SER A 49 7.50 12.97 10.02
N GLY A 50 8.50 12.36 9.40
CA GLY A 50 9.64 11.74 10.09
C GLY A 50 9.34 10.36 10.70
N LYS A 51 8.22 9.72 10.35
CA LYS A 51 7.94 8.34 10.78
C LYS A 51 8.88 7.38 10.05
N THR A 52 9.43 6.41 10.79
CA THR A 52 10.30 5.37 10.22
C THR A 52 9.49 4.46 9.29
N ASP A 53 10.13 3.92 8.25
CA ASP A 53 9.47 2.95 7.37
C ASP A 53 8.93 1.74 8.14
N GLU A 54 9.60 1.31 9.21
CA GLU A 54 9.13 0.19 10.05
C GLU A 54 7.84 0.51 10.80
N TYR A 55 7.71 1.74 11.32
CA TYR A 55 6.48 2.20 11.94
C TYR A 55 5.32 2.26 10.94
N ILE A 56 5.59 2.79 9.75
CA ILE A 56 4.61 2.86 8.66
C ILE A 56 4.15 1.46 8.24
N ARG A 57 5.08 0.51 8.11
CA ARG A 57 4.74 -0.90 7.83
C ARG A 57 3.83 -1.49 8.90
N ASN A 58 4.14 -1.27 10.17
CA ASN A 58 3.33 -1.79 11.27
C ASN A 58 1.90 -1.24 11.24
N ILE A 59 1.70 0.01 10.85
CA ILE A 59 0.35 0.58 10.70
C ILE A 59 -0.41 -0.13 9.57
N ILE A 60 0.19 -0.21 8.38
CA ILE A 60 -0.46 -0.82 7.21
C ILE A 60 -0.82 -2.29 7.49
N LEU A 61 0.10 -3.03 8.09
CA LEU A 61 -0.13 -4.43 8.46
C LEU A 61 -1.27 -4.58 9.48
N LYS A 62 -1.38 -3.65 10.43
CA LYS A 62 -2.48 -3.65 11.42
C LYS A 62 -3.81 -3.21 10.83
N GLU A 63 -3.84 -2.24 9.92
CA GLU A 63 -5.07 -1.81 9.26
C GLU A 63 -5.64 -2.93 8.39
N GLU A 64 -4.80 -3.69 7.67
CA GLU A 64 -5.27 -4.86 6.90
C GLU A 64 -5.85 -5.97 7.79
N GLU A 65 -5.28 -6.20 8.98
CA GLU A 65 -5.83 -7.17 9.93
C GLU A 65 -7.24 -6.78 10.43
N ASN A 66 -7.56 -5.48 10.44
CA ASN A 66 -8.86 -4.97 10.85
C ASN A 66 -9.90 -4.91 9.71
N VAL A 67 -9.47 -4.78 8.45
CA VAL A 67 -10.38 -4.80 7.27
C VAL A 67 -10.97 -6.20 7.00
N GLY A 68 -10.47 -7.25 7.67
CA GLY A 68 -10.93 -8.63 7.54
C GLY A 68 -12.11 -9.07 8.43
N LYS A 69 -12.69 -8.18 9.27
CA LYS A 69 -13.90 -8.50 10.03
C LYS A 69 -15.10 -7.73 9.49
N PRO A 70 -15.96 -8.34 8.66
CA PRO A 70 -17.32 -7.85 8.53
C PRO A 70 -17.99 -8.00 9.89
N GLU A 71 -18.46 -6.88 10.44
CA GLU A 71 -19.43 -6.83 11.54
C GLU A 71 -20.85 -7.19 11.06
#